data_AF-A0A9X8GLE2-F1
#
_entry.id   AF-A0A9X8GLE2-F1
#
_cell.length_a   1.000
_cell.length_b   1.000
_cell.length_c   1.000
_cell.angle_alpha   90.00
_cell.angle_beta   90.00
_cell.angle_gamma   90.00
#
_symmetry.space_group_name_H-M   'P 1'
#
loop_
_entity.id
_entity.type
_entity.pdbx_description
1 polymer ?
#
loop_
_entity_poly.entity_id
_entity_poly.type
_entity_poly.pdbx_seq_one_letter_code
_entity_poly.pdbx_strand_id
1 'polypeptide(L)'
;MATDKEQVEEFLGIVKTSLDEYVAGIDFDALSAAKQLILDAEKNGGRVHVTGIGKPGHVSGYAASLFSSTGTPTYELHGTECVHGSAGQVLSGDVVIAISNSGETGELKATVTCLKKNGAKIIALTGNPQSWLAQQGDVVLVAGVKQEGDSMNKPPRASILAEVIELQCLSILLQNEFGLTPEKYVTWHPGGALGASIRAGK
;
A
#
# COMPACT_ATOMS: atom_id res chain seq x y z
N MET A 1 7.42 -11.89 36.08
CA MET A 1 6.78 -11.73 34.75
C MET A 1 6.33 -10.28 34.67
N ALA A 2 6.55 -9.63 33.52
CA ALA A 2 6.05 -8.27 33.31
C ALA A 2 4.51 -8.28 33.42
N THR A 3 3.95 -7.24 34.02
CA THR A 3 2.51 -7.00 34.08
C THR A 3 1.93 -6.73 32.69
N ASP A 4 0.63 -6.93 32.51
CA ASP A 4 -0.06 -6.63 31.25
C ASP A 4 0.18 -5.17 30.81
N LYS A 5 0.21 -4.25 31.77
CA LYS A 5 0.51 -2.83 31.53
C LYS A 5 1.93 -2.64 30.98
N GLU A 6 2.93 -3.24 31.62
CA GLU A 6 4.34 -3.12 31.20
C GLU A 6 4.55 -3.71 29.79
N GLN A 7 3.89 -4.82 29.46
CA GLN A 7 3.97 -5.43 28.12
C GLN A 7 3.39 -4.52 27.03
N VAL A 8 2.26 -3.85 27.31
CA VAL A 8 1.66 -2.89 26.37
C VAL A 8 2.50 -1.62 26.27
N GLU A 9 3.03 -1.10 27.38
CA GLU A 9 3.90 0.08 27.38
C GLU A 9 5.21 -0.17 26.61
N GLU A 10 5.78 -1.37 26.71
CA GLU A 10 6.93 -1.80 25.91
C GLU A 10 6.59 -1.75 24.41
N PHE A 11 5.48 -2.39 23.99
CA PHE A 11 5.03 -2.37 22.61
C PHE A 11 4.82 -0.94 22.09
N LEU A 12 4.11 -0.10 22.84
CA LEU A 12 3.82 1.28 22.45
C LEU A 12 5.11 2.11 22.33
N GLY A 13 6.08 1.90 23.24
CA GLY A 13 7.39 2.52 23.15
C GLY A 13 8.12 2.14 21.88
N ILE A 14 8.17 0.84 21.55
CA ILE A 14 8.82 0.33 20.34
C ILE A 14 8.16 0.88 19.07
N VAL A 15 6.83 0.86 19.00
CA VAL A 15 6.08 1.36 17.84
C VAL A 15 6.33 2.85 17.65
N LYS A 16 6.29 3.64 18.72
CA LYS A 16 6.55 5.08 18.65
C LYS A 16 7.94 5.35 18.05
N THR A 17 8.99 4.76 18.62
CA THR A 17 10.36 4.96 18.12
C THR A 17 10.50 4.47 16.68
N SER A 18 9.96 3.29 16.36
CA SER A 18 10.09 2.71 15.02
C SER A 18 9.39 3.54 13.95
N LEU A 19 8.21 4.08 14.25
CA LEU A 19 7.47 4.94 13.33
C LEU A 19 8.07 6.35 13.24
N ASP A 20 8.57 6.92 14.35
CA ASP A 20 9.27 8.21 14.30
C ASP A 20 10.50 8.12 13.39
N GLU A 21 11.28 7.05 13.50
CA GLU A 21 12.43 6.79 12.61
C GLU A 21 12.01 6.61 11.15
N TYR A 22 10.97 5.82 10.90
CA TYR A 22 10.47 5.58 9.54
C TYR A 22 9.92 6.87 8.89
N VAL A 23 9.08 7.62 9.61
CA VAL A 23 8.50 8.89 9.10
C VAL A 23 9.59 9.90 8.77
N ALA A 24 10.65 9.97 9.59
CA ALA A 24 11.80 10.84 9.32
C ALA A 24 12.59 10.44 8.06
N GLY A 25 12.43 9.20 7.58
CA GLY A 25 13.12 8.63 6.42
C GLY A 25 12.26 8.46 5.17
N ILE A 26 11.02 8.97 5.14
CA ILE A 26 10.15 8.88 3.97
C ILE A 26 10.82 9.55 2.76
N ASP A 27 10.81 8.83 1.64
CA ASP A 27 11.35 9.31 0.36
C ASP A 27 10.24 9.99 -0.47
N PHE A 28 10.21 11.32 -0.41
CA PHE A 28 9.22 12.12 -1.14
C PHE A 28 9.40 12.06 -2.67
N ASP A 29 10.61 11.81 -3.17
CA ASP A 29 10.87 11.70 -4.60
C ASP A 29 10.34 10.37 -5.13
N ALA A 30 10.53 9.27 -4.38
CA ALA A 30 9.95 7.97 -4.71
C ALA A 30 8.41 8.01 -4.72
N LEU A 31 7.79 8.66 -3.72
CA LEU A 31 6.34 8.89 -3.70
C LEU A 31 5.86 9.71 -4.91
N SER A 32 6.59 10.74 -5.29
CA SER A 32 6.29 11.56 -6.46
C SER A 32 6.40 10.77 -7.76
N ALA A 33 7.42 9.90 -7.87
CA ALA A 33 7.61 9.00 -9.01
C ALA A 33 6.49 7.94 -9.09
N ALA A 34 6.09 7.36 -7.96
CA ALA A 34 4.97 6.42 -7.89
C ALA A 34 3.65 7.08 -8.31
N LYS A 35 3.39 8.30 -7.82
CA LYS A 35 2.25 9.13 -8.26
C LYS A 35 2.26 9.31 -9.78
N GLN A 36 3.39 9.74 -10.35
CA GLN A 36 3.49 9.99 -11.79
C GLN A 36 3.26 8.72 -12.62
N LEU A 37 3.81 7.59 -12.19
CA LEU A 37 3.63 6.31 -12.86
C LEU A 37 2.14 5.90 -12.92
N ILE A 38 1.41 6.13 -11.83
CA ILE A 38 -0.04 5.87 -11.76
C ILE A 38 -0.81 6.81 -12.70
N LEU A 39 -0.53 8.12 -12.64
CA LEU A 39 -1.22 9.12 -13.49
C LEU A 39 -0.97 8.87 -14.97
N ASP A 40 0.24 8.47 -15.34
CA ASP A 40 0.59 8.12 -16.73
C ASP A 40 -0.16 6.86 -17.19
N ALA A 41 -0.33 5.86 -16.31
CA ALA A 41 -1.14 4.69 -16.62
C ALA A 41 -2.61 5.06 -16.82
N GLU A 42 -3.21 5.82 -15.89
CA GLU A 42 -4.61 6.27 -15.99
C GLU A 42 -4.86 7.07 -17.27
N LYS A 43 -3.96 8.00 -17.62
CA LYS A 43 -4.02 8.79 -18.85
C LYS A 43 -4.04 7.91 -20.11
N ASN A 44 -3.37 6.76 -20.07
CA ASN A 44 -3.29 5.81 -21.17
C ASN A 44 -4.36 4.71 -21.08
N GLY A 45 -5.34 4.82 -20.18
CA GLY A 45 -6.41 3.85 -19.98
C GLY A 45 -6.00 2.59 -19.20
N GLY A 46 -4.80 2.60 -18.59
CA GLY A 46 -4.35 1.58 -17.65
C GLY A 46 -5.04 1.71 -16.29
N ARG A 47 -5.07 0.60 -15.55
CA ARG A 47 -5.70 0.49 -14.24
C ARG A 47 -4.66 0.31 -13.14
N VAL A 48 -5.05 0.60 -11.91
CA VAL A 48 -4.21 0.37 -10.72
C VAL A 48 -4.71 -0.87 -9.97
N HIS A 49 -3.78 -1.73 -9.58
CA HIS A 49 -4.03 -2.88 -8.73
C HIS A 49 -3.11 -2.87 -7.52
N VAL A 50 -3.53 -3.45 -6.40
CA VAL A 50 -2.68 -3.67 -5.22
C VAL A 50 -2.69 -5.15 -4.88
N THR A 51 -1.52 -5.71 -4.59
CA THR A 51 -1.37 -7.12 -4.25
C THR A 51 -0.37 -7.33 -3.11
N GLY A 52 -0.61 -8.35 -2.31
CA GLY A 52 0.19 -8.73 -1.16
C GLY A 52 -0.24 -10.11 -0.66
N ILE A 53 0.53 -10.69 0.25
CA ILE A 53 0.29 -12.03 0.78
C ILE A 53 0.32 -12.00 2.30
N GLY A 54 -0.65 -12.65 2.95
CA GLY A 54 -0.81 -12.62 4.40
C GLY A 54 -1.25 -11.23 4.88
N LYS A 55 -0.55 -10.68 5.88
CA LYS A 55 -0.87 -9.35 6.45
C LYS A 55 -0.78 -8.20 5.42
N PRO A 56 0.27 -8.14 4.57
CA PRO A 56 0.28 -7.26 3.39
C PRO A 56 -0.92 -7.43 2.44
N GLY A 57 -1.53 -8.62 2.37
CA GLY A 57 -2.76 -8.83 1.61
C GLY A 57 -3.94 -8.03 2.16
N HIS A 58 -4.10 -7.96 3.49
CA HIS A 58 -5.10 -7.09 4.11
C HIS A 58 -4.83 -5.60 3.87
N VAL A 59 -3.55 -5.19 3.89
CA VAL A 59 -3.15 -3.83 3.52
C VAL A 59 -3.51 -3.53 2.05
N SER A 60 -3.39 -4.52 1.17
CA SER A 60 -3.76 -4.39 -0.25
C SER A 60 -5.23 -4.05 -0.43
N GLY A 61 -6.12 -4.77 0.27
CA GLY A 61 -7.56 -4.48 0.27
C GLY A 61 -7.88 -3.09 0.83
N TYR A 62 -7.23 -2.69 1.94
CA TYR A 62 -7.36 -1.34 2.50
C TYR A 62 -6.93 -0.26 1.49
N ALA A 63 -5.76 -0.42 0.88
CA ALA A 63 -5.21 0.56 -0.06
C ALA A 63 -6.05 0.69 -1.33
N ALA A 64 -6.53 -0.43 -1.89
CA ALA A 64 -7.43 -0.42 -3.03
C ALA A 64 -8.74 0.33 -2.70
N SER A 65 -9.30 0.10 -1.51
CA SER A 65 -10.47 0.83 -1.03
C SER A 65 -10.17 2.32 -0.81
N LEU A 66 -9.03 2.66 -0.20
CA LEU A 66 -8.62 4.02 0.08
C LEU A 66 -8.50 4.82 -1.21
N PHE A 67 -7.66 4.37 -2.15
CA PHE A 67 -7.43 5.06 -3.42
C PHE A 67 -8.72 5.24 -4.22
N SER A 68 -9.56 4.20 -4.29
CA SER A 68 -10.86 4.27 -4.98
C SER A 68 -11.79 5.30 -4.34
N SER A 69 -11.83 5.36 -3.00
CA SER A 69 -12.65 6.32 -2.28
C SER A 69 -12.15 7.77 -2.41
N THR A 70 -10.88 7.95 -2.79
CA THR A 70 -10.23 9.26 -2.91
C THR A 70 -9.96 9.71 -4.35
N GLY A 71 -10.46 8.98 -5.35
CA GLY A 71 -10.47 9.42 -6.76
C GLY A 71 -9.59 8.64 -7.73
N THR A 72 -8.90 7.59 -7.29
CA THR A 72 -8.06 6.73 -8.15
C THR A 72 -8.62 5.30 -8.16
N PRO A 73 -9.38 4.89 -9.19
CA PRO A 73 -9.97 3.56 -9.28
C PRO A 73 -8.91 2.45 -9.16
N THR A 74 -8.95 1.72 -8.05
CA THR A 74 -7.93 0.73 -7.70
C THR A 74 -8.58 -0.57 -7.24
N TYR A 75 -8.01 -1.70 -7.67
CA TYR A 75 -8.53 -3.02 -7.40
C TYR A 75 -7.58 -3.84 -6.53
N GLU A 76 -8.12 -4.59 -5.58
CA GLU A 76 -7.34 -5.62 -4.90
C GLU A 76 -7.15 -6.81 -5.85
N LEU A 77 -5.91 -7.23 -6.02
CA LEU A 77 -5.55 -8.46 -6.71
C LEU A 77 -4.99 -9.44 -5.69
N HIS A 78 -5.74 -10.50 -5.41
CA HIS A 78 -5.32 -11.49 -4.42
C HIS A 78 -4.03 -12.19 -4.88
N GLY A 79 -2.96 -12.07 -4.08
CA GLY A 79 -1.62 -12.53 -4.48
C GLY A 79 -1.57 -14.00 -4.88
N THR A 80 -2.09 -14.90 -4.06
CA THR A 80 -2.05 -16.36 -4.36
C THR A 80 -2.88 -16.74 -5.59
N GLU A 81 -4.10 -16.22 -5.74
CA GLU A 81 -4.97 -16.51 -6.88
C GLU A 81 -4.44 -15.95 -8.21
N CYS A 82 -3.52 -14.98 -8.18
CA CYS A 82 -2.93 -14.40 -9.38
C CYS A 82 -2.28 -15.47 -10.27
N VAL A 83 -1.49 -16.37 -9.67
CA VAL A 83 -0.82 -17.45 -10.41
C VAL A 83 -1.76 -18.63 -10.71
N HIS A 84 -3.01 -18.57 -10.26
CA HIS A 84 -4.06 -19.55 -10.53
C HIS A 84 -5.15 -19.03 -11.47
N GLY A 85 -4.87 -17.94 -12.21
CA GLY A 85 -5.73 -17.43 -13.29
C GLY A 85 -6.10 -15.96 -13.14
N SER A 86 -6.03 -15.40 -11.92
CA SER A 86 -6.42 -14.01 -11.67
C SER A 86 -5.44 -13.00 -12.30
N ALA A 87 -4.25 -13.42 -12.73
CA ALA A 87 -3.36 -12.59 -13.56
C ALA A 87 -4.04 -12.04 -14.82
N GLY A 88 -5.07 -12.72 -15.35
CA GLY A 88 -5.86 -12.24 -16.49
C GLY A 88 -6.64 -10.94 -16.21
N GLN A 89 -6.77 -10.52 -14.96
CA GLN A 89 -7.35 -9.23 -14.59
C GLN A 89 -6.42 -8.05 -14.94
N VAL A 90 -5.11 -8.30 -15.09
CA VAL A 90 -4.10 -7.28 -15.35
C VAL A 90 -3.70 -7.28 -16.83
N LEU A 91 -3.74 -6.09 -17.44
CA LEU A 91 -3.41 -5.86 -18.84
C LEU A 91 -2.11 -5.06 -18.98
N SER A 92 -1.54 -5.05 -20.18
CA SER A 92 -0.34 -4.25 -20.47
C SER A 92 -0.61 -2.77 -20.24
N GLY A 93 0.29 -2.11 -19.53
CA GLY A 93 0.15 -0.69 -19.14
C GLY A 93 -0.56 -0.46 -17.81
N ASP A 94 -1.17 -1.50 -17.21
CA ASP A 94 -1.65 -1.41 -15.82
C ASP A 94 -0.47 -1.24 -14.85
N VAL A 95 -0.74 -0.62 -13.70
CA VAL A 95 0.20 -0.49 -12.58
C VAL A 95 -0.22 -1.43 -11.46
N VAL A 96 0.74 -2.15 -10.89
CA VAL A 96 0.54 -3.02 -9.74
C VAL A 96 1.44 -2.57 -8.60
N ILE A 97 0.84 -2.20 -7.48
CA ILE A 97 1.54 -1.99 -6.21
C ILE A 97 1.67 -3.34 -5.52
N ALA A 98 2.88 -3.88 -5.42
CA ALA A 98 3.17 -5.16 -4.79
C ALA A 98 3.78 -4.92 -3.40
N ILE A 99 3.16 -5.48 -2.36
CA ILE A 99 3.50 -5.25 -0.96
C ILE A 99 4.13 -6.51 -0.36
N SER A 100 5.38 -6.40 0.11
CA SER A 100 6.03 -7.43 0.91
C SER A 100 7.17 -6.83 1.72
N ASN A 101 7.03 -6.74 3.05
CA ASN A 101 8.06 -6.23 3.95
C ASN A 101 9.47 -6.83 3.71
N SER A 102 9.59 -8.16 3.54
CA SER A 102 10.89 -8.78 3.24
C SER A 102 11.37 -8.55 1.81
N GLY A 103 10.44 -8.28 0.89
CA GLY A 103 10.61 -8.37 -0.56
C GLY A 103 10.99 -9.75 -1.11
N GLU A 104 10.92 -10.82 -0.30
CA GLU A 104 11.40 -12.15 -0.66
C GLU A 104 10.29 -13.24 -0.67
N THR A 105 9.03 -12.87 -0.41
CA THR A 105 7.89 -13.80 -0.32
C THR A 105 7.69 -14.59 -1.61
N GLY A 106 7.86 -15.92 -1.56
CA GLY A 106 7.96 -16.79 -2.74
C GLY A 106 6.74 -16.74 -3.67
N GLU A 107 5.53 -16.82 -3.11
CA GLU A 107 4.27 -16.74 -3.85
C GLU A 107 4.09 -15.37 -4.52
N LEU A 108 4.57 -14.29 -3.86
CA LEU A 108 4.54 -12.95 -4.44
C LEU A 108 5.56 -12.81 -5.56
N LYS A 109 6.73 -13.47 -5.49
CA LYS A 109 7.69 -13.48 -6.60
C LYS A 109 7.08 -14.08 -7.86
N ALA A 110 6.36 -15.19 -7.72
CA ALA A 110 5.67 -15.83 -8.83
C ALA A 110 4.59 -14.90 -9.42
N THR A 111 3.82 -14.25 -8.55
CA THR A 111 2.81 -13.23 -8.89
C THR A 111 3.41 -12.08 -9.70
N VAL A 112 4.40 -11.38 -9.14
CA VAL A 112 5.06 -10.24 -9.79
C VAL A 112 5.70 -10.64 -11.12
N THR A 113 6.34 -11.81 -11.18
CA THR A 113 6.91 -12.34 -12.43
C THR A 113 5.84 -12.55 -13.51
N CYS A 114 4.67 -13.07 -13.14
CA CYS A 114 3.55 -13.25 -14.06
C CYS A 114 2.99 -11.89 -14.53
N LEU A 115 2.77 -10.95 -13.62
CA LEU A 115 2.22 -9.63 -13.94
C LEU A 115 3.13 -8.80 -14.84
N LYS A 116 4.46 -8.86 -14.62
CA LYS A 116 5.43 -8.22 -15.53
C LYS A 116 5.39 -8.81 -16.93
N LYS A 117 5.17 -10.13 -17.07
CA LYS A 117 4.99 -10.77 -18.40
C LYS A 117 3.73 -10.29 -19.12
N ASN A 118 2.68 -9.91 -18.38
CA ASN A 118 1.48 -9.28 -18.94
C ASN A 118 1.72 -7.81 -19.34
N GLY A 119 2.91 -7.25 -19.06
CA GLY A 119 3.27 -5.88 -19.38
C GLY A 119 2.84 -4.87 -18.32
N ALA A 120 2.58 -5.31 -17.08
CA ALA A 120 2.30 -4.42 -15.97
C ALA A 120 3.57 -3.70 -15.49
N LYS A 121 3.38 -2.47 -15.03
CA LYS A 121 4.38 -1.70 -14.28
C LYS A 121 4.28 -2.03 -12.81
N ILE A 122 5.40 -2.15 -12.11
CA ILE A 122 5.44 -2.56 -10.70
C ILE A 122 5.90 -1.40 -9.83
N ILE A 123 5.08 -1.05 -8.85
CA ILE A 123 5.51 -0.27 -7.68
C ILE A 123 5.82 -1.27 -6.57
N ALA A 124 7.08 -1.38 -6.18
CA ALA A 124 7.53 -2.29 -5.15
C ALA A 124 7.45 -1.60 -3.78
N LEU A 125 6.58 -2.06 -2.89
CA LEU A 125 6.52 -1.60 -1.50
C LEU A 125 7.14 -2.68 -0.60
N THR A 126 8.29 -2.35 0.00
CA THR A 126 9.10 -3.31 0.78
C THR A 126 9.89 -2.62 1.88
N GLY A 127 10.15 -3.32 2.98
CA GLY A 127 11.05 -2.83 4.03
C GLY A 127 12.53 -3.01 3.71
N ASN A 128 12.86 -3.81 2.67
CA ASN A 128 14.24 -4.06 2.26
C ASN A 128 14.50 -3.51 0.84
N PRO A 129 15.20 -2.37 0.70
CA PRO A 129 15.48 -1.75 -0.61
C PRO A 129 16.44 -2.58 -1.49
N GLN A 130 17.09 -3.61 -0.93
CA GLN A 130 17.98 -4.51 -1.69
C GLN A 130 17.31 -5.84 -2.05
N SER A 131 16.03 -6.01 -1.68
CA SER A 131 15.28 -7.25 -1.93
C SER A 131 15.02 -7.51 -3.40
N TRP A 132 14.67 -8.75 -3.71
CA TRP A 132 14.21 -9.16 -5.04
C TRP A 132 13.05 -8.28 -5.51
N LEU A 133 12.07 -8.00 -4.65
CA LEU A 133 10.92 -7.17 -5.03
C LEU A 133 11.35 -5.75 -5.41
N ALA A 134 12.25 -5.13 -4.64
CA ALA A 134 12.80 -3.81 -4.97
C ALA A 134 13.47 -3.81 -6.36
N GLN A 135 14.23 -4.86 -6.68
CA GLN A 135 14.87 -5.01 -7.99
C GLN A 135 13.88 -5.23 -9.14
N GLN A 136 12.65 -5.64 -8.84
CA GLN A 136 11.59 -5.79 -9.85
C GLN A 136 10.71 -4.56 -10.03
N GLY A 137 10.76 -3.59 -9.12
CA GLY A 137 9.98 -2.36 -9.20
C GLY A 137 10.47 -1.43 -10.31
N ASP A 138 9.53 -0.86 -11.06
CA ASP A 138 9.77 0.37 -11.84
C ASP A 138 9.94 1.58 -10.90
N VAL A 139 9.26 1.56 -9.74
CA VAL A 139 9.45 2.48 -8.61
C VAL A 139 9.49 1.66 -7.31
N VAL A 140 10.33 2.06 -6.35
CA VAL A 140 10.47 1.40 -5.05
C VAL A 140 10.05 2.35 -3.95
N LEU A 141 9.07 1.94 -3.14
CA LEU A 141 8.64 2.61 -1.92
C LEU A 141 9.15 1.80 -0.72
N VAL A 142 9.99 2.41 0.11
CA VAL A 142 10.64 1.72 1.23
C VAL A 142 9.85 1.93 2.50
N ALA A 143 9.11 0.91 2.94
CA ALA A 143 8.32 0.93 4.17
C ALA A 143 8.81 -0.15 5.14
N GLY A 144 9.90 0.14 5.85
CA GLY A 144 10.55 -0.80 6.75
C GLY A 144 10.79 -0.23 8.13
N VAL A 145 10.68 -1.07 9.15
CA VAL A 145 10.99 -0.75 10.54
C VAL A 145 12.03 -1.71 11.10
N LYS A 146 12.81 -1.27 12.09
CA LYS A 146 13.83 -2.11 12.73
C LYS A 146 13.24 -3.11 13.73
N GLN A 147 12.12 -2.77 14.36
CA GLN A 147 11.48 -3.54 15.41
C GLN A 147 9.96 -3.61 15.21
N GLU A 148 9.41 -4.80 15.35
CA GLU A 148 7.99 -5.07 15.17
C GLU A 148 7.17 -4.81 16.43
N GLY A 149 7.78 -4.84 17.63
CA GLY A 149 7.06 -4.53 18.86
C GLY A 149 7.24 -5.48 20.04
N ASP A 150 8.09 -6.50 19.93
CA ASP A 150 8.46 -7.38 21.04
C ASP A 150 9.87 -7.95 20.83
N SER A 151 10.37 -8.67 21.83
CA SER A 151 11.69 -9.32 21.78
C SER A 151 11.83 -10.38 20.69
N MET A 152 10.72 -10.95 20.20
CA MET A 152 10.74 -11.94 19.13
C MET A 152 11.00 -11.27 17.77
N ASN A 153 10.47 -10.05 17.58
CA ASN A 153 10.62 -9.26 16.37
C ASN A 153 10.27 -10.06 15.08
N LYS A 154 9.18 -10.85 15.16
CA LYS A 154 8.70 -11.70 14.05
C LYS A 154 7.30 -11.38 13.57
N PRO A 155 6.29 -11.20 14.44
CA PRO A 155 4.94 -10.95 13.95
C PRO A 155 4.87 -9.56 13.32
N PRO A 156 4.46 -9.41 12.05
CA PRO A 156 4.29 -8.08 11.47
C PRO A 156 3.26 -7.28 12.26
N ARG A 157 3.68 -6.10 12.73
CA ARG A 157 2.88 -5.11 13.45
C ARG A 157 3.35 -3.71 13.04
N ALA A 158 4.49 -3.24 13.54
CA ALA A 158 5.00 -1.91 13.20
C ALA A 158 5.32 -1.77 11.70
N SER A 159 5.76 -2.84 11.03
CA SER A 159 5.93 -2.83 9.57
C SER A 159 4.61 -2.62 8.83
N ILE A 160 3.51 -3.24 9.27
CA ILE A 160 2.18 -3.03 8.68
C ILE A 160 1.74 -1.57 8.83
N LEU A 161 2.05 -0.93 9.96
CA LEU A 161 1.77 0.49 10.16
C LEU A 161 2.57 1.36 9.18
N ALA A 162 3.85 1.05 8.97
CA ALA A 162 4.68 1.74 7.98
C ALA A 162 4.14 1.56 6.55
N GLU A 163 3.77 0.33 6.15
CA GLU A 163 3.15 0.05 4.85
C GLU A 163 1.87 0.88 4.63
N VAL A 164 1.02 0.98 5.66
CA VAL A 164 -0.21 1.80 5.63
C VAL A 164 0.11 3.29 5.52
N ILE A 165 1.09 3.80 6.28
CA ILE A 165 1.49 5.21 6.22
C ILE A 165 2.01 5.56 4.82
N GLU A 166 2.90 4.75 4.24
CA GLU A 166 3.44 4.96 2.89
C GLU A 166 2.31 5.10 1.85
N LEU A 167 1.32 4.19 1.91
CA LEU A 167 0.18 4.19 1.00
C LEU A 167 -0.77 5.37 1.26
N GLN A 168 -0.94 5.80 2.51
CA GLN A 168 -1.69 7.01 2.83
C GLN A 168 -1.00 8.26 2.28
N CYS A 169 0.33 8.35 2.37
CA CYS A 169 1.10 9.43 1.75
C CYS A 169 0.86 9.47 0.24
N LEU A 170 0.97 8.33 -0.45
CA LEU A 170 0.66 8.23 -1.88
C LEU A 170 -0.80 8.62 -2.18
N SER A 171 -1.75 8.20 -1.34
CA SER A 171 -3.17 8.52 -1.47
C SER A 171 -3.42 10.03 -1.44
N ILE A 172 -2.76 10.75 -0.52
CA ILE A 172 -2.92 12.20 -0.41
C ILE A 172 -2.42 12.89 -1.68
N LEU A 173 -1.30 12.44 -2.23
CA LEU A 173 -0.75 13.00 -3.47
C LEU A 173 -1.69 12.79 -4.66
N LEU A 174 -2.23 11.58 -4.81
CA LEU A 174 -3.19 11.24 -5.87
C LEU A 174 -4.53 11.99 -5.69
N GLN A 175 -5.04 12.04 -4.47
CA GLN A 175 -6.29 12.74 -4.13
C GLN A 175 -6.21 14.23 -4.49
N ASN A 176 -5.07 14.86 -4.18
CA ASN A 176 -4.85 16.28 -4.47
C ASN A 176 -4.76 16.51 -5.99
N GLU A 177 -4.12 15.63 -6.74
CA GLU A 177 -4.09 15.69 -8.21
C GLU A 177 -5.50 15.53 -8.82
N PHE A 178 -6.30 14.61 -8.29
CA PHE A 178 -7.68 14.40 -8.71
C PHE A 178 -8.59 15.63 -8.43
N GLY A 179 -8.18 16.49 -7.49
CA GLY A 179 -8.99 17.61 -7.02
C GLY A 179 -10.29 17.12 -6.39
N LEU A 180 -10.18 16.18 -5.44
CA LEU A 180 -11.32 15.66 -4.70
C LEU A 180 -11.98 16.78 -3.88
N THR A 181 -13.28 16.97 -4.07
CA THR A 181 -14.10 17.88 -3.27
C THR A 181 -15.09 17.08 -2.41
N PRO A 182 -15.63 17.65 -1.32
CA PRO A 182 -16.66 16.99 -0.53
C PRO A 182 -17.86 16.54 -1.37
N GLU A 183 -18.26 17.34 -2.37
CA GLU A 183 -19.39 17.01 -3.26
C GLU A 183 -19.10 15.76 -4.09
N LYS A 184 -17.90 15.67 -4.69
CA LYS A 184 -17.46 14.46 -5.41
C LYS A 184 -17.36 13.27 -4.46
N TYR A 185 -16.80 13.47 -3.27
CA TYR A 185 -16.62 12.41 -2.29
C TYR A 185 -17.96 11.76 -1.89
N VAL A 186 -19.01 12.55 -1.65
CA VAL A 186 -20.34 12.00 -1.28
C VAL A 186 -20.94 11.12 -2.37
N THR A 187 -20.62 11.33 -3.66
CA THR A 187 -21.15 10.51 -4.75
C THR A 187 -20.78 9.03 -4.63
N TRP A 188 -19.61 8.73 -4.04
CA TRP A 188 -19.15 7.37 -3.79
C TRP A 188 -19.43 6.86 -2.38
N HIS A 189 -20.03 7.72 -1.54
CA HIS A 189 -20.39 7.41 -0.15
C HIS A 189 -21.90 7.62 0.08
N PRO A 190 -22.76 6.84 -0.61
CA PRO A 190 -24.21 6.99 -0.50
C PRO A 190 -24.73 6.63 0.91
N GLY A 191 -24.05 5.74 1.62
CA GLY A 191 -24.37 5.30 2.99
C GLY A 191 -23.44 5.86 4.07
N GLY A 192 -23.90 5.86 5.32
CA GLY A 192 -23.08 6.16 6.50
C GLY A 192 -23.08 7.61 6.97
N ALA A 193 -22.46 7.82 8.14
CA ALA A 193 -22.43 9.12 8.82
C ALA A 193 -21.65 10.20 8.05
N LEU A 194 -20.63 9.81 7.26
CA LEU A 194 -19.80 10.72 6.45
C LEU A 194 -20.59 11.38 5.31
N GLY A 195 -21.36 10.59 4.55
CA GLY A 195 -22.26 11.15 3.54
C GLY A 195 -23.33 12.06 4.16
N ALA A 196 -23.77 11.74 5.38
CA ALA A 196 -24.74 12.54 6.12
C ALA A 196 -24.15 13.87 6.65
N SER A 197 -22.90 13.89 7.12
CA SER A 197 -22.26 15.12 7.62
C SER A 197 -22.02 16.13 6.49
N ILE A 198 -21.52 15.67 5.35
CA ILE A 198 -21.25 16.54 4.19
C ILE A 198 -22.56 17.08 3.58
N ARG A 199 -23.60 16.23 3.44
CA ARG A 199 -24.92 16.69 2.97
C ARG A 199 -25.57 17.72 3.90
N ALA A 200 -25.25 17.67 5.20
CA ALA A 200 -25.78 18.61 6.19
C ALA A 200 -25.04 19.95 6.21
N GLY A 201 -24.01 20.15 5.38
CA GLY A 201 -23.17 21.36 5.40
C GLY A 201 -22.47 21.57 6.74
N LYS A 202 -22.21 20.47 7.47
CA LYS A 202 -21.49 20.46 8.76
C LYS A 202 -20.01 20.16 8.56
#